data_AF-A0A6I2MKQ2-F1
#
_entry.id   AF-A0A6I2MKQ2-F1
#
_cell.length_a   1.000
_cell.length_b   1.000
_cell.length_c   1.000
_cell.angle_alpha   90.00
_cell.angle_beta   90.00
_cell.angle_gamma   90.00
#
_symmetry.space_group_name_H-M   'P 1'
#
loop_
_entity.id
_entity.type
_entity.pdbx_description
1 polymer ?
#
loop_
_entity_poly.entity_id
_entity_poly.type
_entity_poly.pdbx_seq_one_letter_code
_entity_poly.pdbx_strand_id
1 'polypeptide(L)'
;MNFKELENHIKNSDPLDFGTIFSNSIDLFKKVWLQGFVVVLLTFLTIVPFYVLIYIPLLIAGVSDPEMFKSEEMPPEILLPMVILMPLVFLGIMTVSLLLNAAFLRICKNNDQNISLSDSYFYYFKKEYILKSLVLSLIMLGLMLLGMLACGLGIFYLVVPISLIPAFLAFEKELSAMEIVKSSFTLGNKNWLVIFGLIIVMGLVAEMGILLCFVGVFFTAMLAKIPVYFMYKDAVGFSSER
;
A
#
# COMPACT_ATOMS: atom_id res chain seq x y z
N MET A 1 -14.06 -0.66 -17.61
CA MET A 1 -14.88 0.57 -17.79
C MET A 1 -13.92 1.67 -18.23
N ASN A 2 -14.26 2.55 -19.18
CA ASN A 2 -13.31 3.60 -19.55
C ASN A 2 -13.22 4.67 -18.43
N PHE A 3 -12.17 5.50 -18.45
CA PHE A 3 -11.91 6.46 -17.37
C PHE A 3 -13.09 7.43 -17.12
N LYS A 4 -13.73 7.94 -18.17
CA LYS A 4 -14.85 8.90 -18.03
C LYS A 4 -16.09 8.25 -17.44
N GLU A 5 -16.40 7.03 -17.87
CA GLU A 5 -17.49 6.23 -17.31
C GLU A 5 -17.24 5.94 -15.82
N LEU A 6 -16.01 5.58 -15.46
CA LEU A 6 -15.61 5.33 -14.08
C LEU A 6 -15.77 6.57 -13.19
N GLU A 7 -15.30 7.74 -13.65
CA GLU A 7 -15.46 8.97 -12.89
C GLU A 7 -16.92 9.35 -12.70
N ASN A 8 -17.74 9.21 -13.75
CA ASN A 8 -19.18 9.49 -13.65
C ASN A 8 -19.89 8.49 -12.74
N HIS A 9 -19.51 7.21 -12.79
CA HIS A 9 -20.06 6.19 -11.91
C HIS A 9 -19.73 6.48 -10.44
N ILE A 10 -18.46 6.77 -10.12
CA ILE A 10 -18.04 7.14 -8.76
C ILE A 10 -18.79 8.39 -8.27
N LYS A 11 -18.99 9.41 -9.10
CA LYS A 11 -19.71 10.62 -8.69
C LYS A 11 -21.18 10.35 -8.35
N ASN A 12 -21.81 9.42 -9.07
CA ASN A 12 -23.24 9.10 -8.93
C ASN A 12 -23.54 7.90 -8.01
N SER A 13 -22.54 7.17 -7.52
CA SER A 13 -22.77 6.06 -6.58
C SER A 13 -23.33 6.52 -5.24
N ASP A 14 -23.81 5.60 -4.41
CA ASP A 14 -24.21 5.96 -3.05
C ASP A 14 -22.98 6.31 -2.19
N PRO A 15 -23.14 7.14 -1.14
CA PRO A 15 -22.08 7.36 -0.16
C PRO A 15 -21.67 6.05 0.54
N LEU A 16 -20.40 5.94 0.89
CA LEU A 16 -19.90 4.77 1.62
C LEU A 16 -20.49 4.74 3.04
N ASP A 17 -20.91 3.56 3.49
CA ASP A 17 -21.39 3.35 4.87
C ASP A 17 -20.26 2.80 5.76
N PHE A 18 -19.89 3.56 6.79
CA PHE A 18 -18.80 3.20 7.70
C PHE A 18 -19.06 1.86 8.40
N GLY A 19 -20.26 1.69 8.98
CA GLY A 19 -20.58 0.56 9.86
C GLY A 19 -20.58 -0.76 9.10
N THR A 20 -21.17 -0.76 7.91
CA THR A 20 -21.23 -1.91 7.01
C THR A 20 -19.83 -2.31 6.55
N ILE A 21 -19.01 -1.35 6.07
CA ILE A 21 -17.64 -1.63 5.63
C ILE A 21 -16.78 -2.16 6.78
N PHE A 22 -16.89 -1.56 7.96
CA PHE A 22 -16.17 -2.02 9.16
C PHE A 22 -16.54 -3.47 9.50
N SER A 23 -17.83 -3.77 9.65
CA SER A 23 -18.30 -5.12 10.01
C SER A 23 -17.88 -6.16 8.98
N ASN A 24 -18.10 -5.88 7.69
CA ASN A 24 -17.74 -6.78 6.60
C ASN A 24 -16.23 -7.02 6.54
N SER A 25 -15.42 -6.00 6.86
CA SER A 25 -13.96 -6.14 6.92
C SER A 25 -13.51 -7.09 8.02
N ILE A 26 -14.12 -7.02 9.20
CA ILE A 26 -13.85 -7.95 10.31
C ILE A 26 -14.23 -9.38 9.92
N ASP A 27 -15.38 -9.58 9.26
CA ASP A 27 -15.83 -10.91 8.86
C ASP A 27 -14.97 -11.50 7.74
N LEU A 28 -14.56 -10.69 6.77
CA LEU A 28 -13.65 -11.14 5.71
C LEU A 28 -12.26 -11.45 6.27
N PHE A 29 -11.76 -10.68 7.24
CA PHE A 29 -10.47 -10.93 7.88
C PHE A 29 -10.38 -12.33 8.48
N LYS A 30 -11.45 -12.81 9.14
CA LYS A 30 -11.51 -14.18 9.69
C LYS A 30 -11.24 -15.26 8.63
N LYS A 31 -11.52 -14.97 7.35
CA LYS A 31 -11.26 -15.88 6.23
C LYS A 31 -9.86 -15.71 5.63
N VAL A 32 -9.34 -14.47 5.58
CA VAL A 32 -8.10 -14.14 4.85
C VAL A 32 -6.88 -13.80 5.72
N TRP A 33 -6.97 -13.96 7.05
CA TRP A 33 -5.89 -13.59 7.97
C TRP A 33 -4.56 -14.30 7.66
N LEU A 34 -4.61 -15.58 7.23
CA LEU A 34 -3.42 -16.34 6.91
C LEU A 34 -2.74 -15.82 5.63
N GLN A 35 -3.53 -15.50 4.61
CA GLN A 35 -3.03 -14.88 3.39
C GLN A 35 -2.46 -13.47 3.66
N GLY A 36 -3.10 -12.73 4.57
CA GLY A 36 -2.58 -11.46 5.07
C GLY A 36 -1.21 -11.64 5.73
N PHE A 37 -1.06 -12.60 6.63
CA PHE A 37 0.23 -12.94 7.26
C PHE A 37 1.31 -13.28 6.22
N VAL A 38 0.99 -14.07 5.20
CA VAL A 38 1.94 -14.38 4.10
C VAL A 38 2.37 -13.11 3.37
N VAL A 39 1.45 -12.19 3.07
CA VAL A 39 1.78 -10.90 2.43
C VAL A 39 2.73 -10.06 3.30
N VAL A 40 2.55 -10.07 4.62
CA VAL A 40 3.48 -9.40 5.55
C VAL A 40 4.86 -10.02 5.46
N LEU A 41 4.99 -11.36 5.51
CA LEU A 41 6.27 -12.04 5.37
C LEU A 41 6.97 -11.74 4.04
N LEU A 42 6.21 -11.73 2.93
CA LEU A 42 6.75 -11.36 1.61
C LEU A 42 7.22 -9.90 1.55
N THR A 43 6.52 -9.01 2.25
CA THR A 43 6.93 -7.60 2.37
C THR A 43 8.25 -7.48 3.14
N PHE A 44 8.41 -8.20 4.26
CA PHE A 44 9.68 -8.23 5.01
C PHE A 44 10.81 -8.83 4.20
N LEU A 45 10.55 -9.92 3.46
CA LEU A 45 11.55 -10.54 2.59
C LEU A 45 12.08 -9.56 1.54
N THR A 46 11.25 -8.64 1.08
CA THR A 46 11.64 -7.59 0.13
C THR A 46 12.64 -6.60 0.71
N ILE A 47 12.60 -6.35 2.02
CA ILE A 47 13.50 -5.41 2.70
C ILE A 47 14.93 -5.99 2.79
N VAL A 48 15.05 -7.31 2.94
CA VAL A 48 16.33 -8.02 3.13
C VAL A 48 17.40 -7.66 2.09
N PRO A 49 17.18 -7.76 0.76
CA PRO A 49 18.21 -7.43 -0.22
C PRO A 49 18.67 -5.96 -0.13
N PHE A 50 17.75 -5.04 0.19
CA PHE A 50 18.10 -3.64 0.36
C PHE A 50 18.89 -3.38 1.65
N TYR A 51 18.54 -4.08 2.73
CA TYR A 51 19.29 -4.03 3.98
C TYR A 51 20.73 -4.52 3.77
N VAL A 52 20.92 -5.64 3.06
CA VAL A 52 22.24 -6.16 2.70
C VAL A 52 23.02 -5.15 1.85
N LEU A 53 22.38 -4.54 0.85
CA LEU A 53 22.99 -3.55 -0.04
C LEU A 53 23.49 -2.31 0.73
N ILE A 54 22.77 -1.86 1.75
CA ILE A 54 23.15 -0.71 2.57
C ILE A 54 24.19 -1.09 3.64
N TYR A 55 24.01 -2.20 4.35
CA TYR A 55 24.82 -2.54 5.51
C TYR A 55 26.17 -3.16 5.16
N ILE A 56 26.29 -3.95 4.08
CA ILE A 56 27.59 -4.54 3.72
C ILE A 56 28.67 -3.47 3.48
N PRO A 57 28.44 -2.44 2.65
CA PRO A 57 29.44 -1.38 2.45
C PRO A 57 29.79 -0.66 3.76
N LEU A 58 28.80 -0.44 4.62
CA LEU A 58 28.99 0.22 5.91
C LEU A 58 29.87 -0.61 6.86
N LEU A 59 29.67 -1.93 6.91
CA LEU A 59 30.49 -2.84 7.70
C LEU A 59 31.93 -2.91 7.17
N ILE A 60 32.11 -2.97 5.85
CA ILE A 60 33.45 -2.94 5.23
C ILE A 60 34.18 -1.65 5.57
N ALA A 61 33.48 -0.52 5.46
CA ALA A 61 34.03 0.79 5.79
C ALA A 61 34.45 0.88 7.28
N GLY A 62 33.60 0.38 8.20
CA GLY A 62 33.89 0.34 9.63
C GLY A 62 35.06 -0.53 10.05
N VAL A 63 35.22 -1.68 9.39
CA VAL A 63 36.36 -2.58 9.65
C VAL A 63 37.66 -1.98 9.09
N SER A 64 37.57 -1.26 7.98
CA SER A 64 38.73 -0.65 7.31
C SER A 64 39.23 0.60 8.05
N ASP A 65 38.32 1.39 8.62
CA ASP A 65 38.65 2.55 9.43
C ASP A 65 37.68 2.69 10.63
N PRO A 66 38.07 2.20 11.82
CA PRO A 66 37.24 2.30 13.01
C PRO A 66 37.01 3.73 13.53
N GLU A 67 37.81 4.72 13.11
CA GLU A 67 37.64 6.12 13.50
C GLU A 67 36.45 6.77 12.77
N MET A 68 36.04 6.20 11.63
CA MET A 68 34.94 6.66 10.78
C MET A 68 33.57 6.74 11.49
N PHE A 69 33.33 5.89 12.49
CA PHE A 69 32.12 5.91 13.32
C PHE A 69 32.28 6.66 14.64
N LYS A 70 33.50 7.15 14.94
CA LYS A 70 33.77 7.98 16.12
C LYS A 70 33.68 9.47 15.80
N SER A 71 33.92 9.87 14.55
CA SER A 71 33.67 11.23 14.12
C SER A 71 32.16 11.49 14.08
N GLU A 72 31.73 12.64 14.60
CA GLU A 72 30.32 13.08 14.49
C GLU A 72 29.92 13.37 13.03
N GLU A 73 30.92 13.57 12.16
CA GLU A 73 30.73 13.83 10.74
C GLU A 73 30.93 12.54 9.93
N MET A 74 29.90 12.15 9.19
CA MET A 74 30.01 11.08 8.20
C MET A 74 30.84 11.57 7.00
N PRO A 75 31.84 10.80 6.54
CA PRO A 75 32.61 11.17 5.35
C PRO A 75 31.70 11.36 4.13
N PRO A 76 31.94 12.40 3.29
CA PRO A 76 31.17 12.65 2.08
C PRO A 76 31.11 11.44 1.12
N GLU A 77 32.15 10.60 1.13
CA GLU A 77 32.29 9.38 0.34
C GLU A 77 31.22 8.33 0.65
N ILE A 78 30.66 8.34 1.88
CA ILE A 78 29.57 7.45 2.31
C ILE A 78 28.23 8.17 2.24
N LEU A 79 28.22 9.44 2.63
CA LEU A 79 27.00 10.25 2.63
C LEU A 79 26.38 10.38 1.23
N LEU A 80 27.18 10.70 0.20
CA LEU A 80 26.69 10.92 -1.16
C LEU A 80 26.02 9.66 -1.76
N PRO A 81 26.62 8.46 -1.72
CA PRO A 81 25.95 7.23 -2.14
C PRO A 81 24.69 6.95 -1.33
N MET A 82 24.70 7.15 -0.01
CA MET A 82 23.52 6.90 0.83
C MET A 82 22.34 7.79 0.48
N VAL A 83 22.58 9.08 0.23
CA VAL A 83 21.54 10.06 -0.14
C VAL A 83 20.85 9.67 -1.46
N ILE A 84 21.59 9.10 -2.41
CA ILE A 84 21.03 8.63 -3.70
C ILE A 84 20.36 7.26 -3.55
N LEU A 85 20.97 6.36 -2.80
CA LEU A 85 20.54 4.98 -2.66
C LEU A 85 19.26 4.84 -1.82
N MET A 86 19.13 5.61 -0.73
CA MET A 86 17.98 5.50 0.17
C MET A 86 16.64 5.78 -0.52
N PRO A 87 16.46 6.85 -1.32
CA PRO A 87 15.25 7.07 -2.10
C PRO A 87 14.96 5.94 -3.09
N LEU A 88 16.00 5.35 -3.71
CA LEU A 88 15.85 4.24 -4.65
C LEU A 88 15.37 2.96 -3.94
N VAL A 89 15.94 2.66 -2.77
CA VAL A 89 15.52 1.57 -1.89
C VAL A 89 14.07 1.76 -1.47
N PHE A 90 13.72 2.96 -0.98
CA PHE A 90 12.36 3.28 -0.55
C PHE A 90 11.36 3.13 -1.70
N LEU A 91 11.71 3.61 -2.89
CA LEU A 91 10.89 3.46 -4.09
C LEU A 91 10.69 1.98 -4.47
N GLY A 92 11.74 1.16 -4.35
CA GLY A 92 11.68 -0.28 -4.57
C GLY A 92 10.73 -0.99 -3.60
N ILE A 93 10.87 -0.72 -2.30
CA ILE A 93 10.00 -1.27 -1.25
C ILE A 93 8.55 -0.83 -1.48
N MET A 94 8.31 0.45 -1.77
CA MET A 94 6.98 0.98 -2.06
C MET A 94 6.33 0.29 -3.27
N THR A 95 7.10 0.08 -4.34
CA THR A 95 6.62 -0.59 -5.56
C THR A 95 6.20 -2.02 -5.27
N VAL A 96 7.03 -2.79 -4.57
CA VAL A 96 6.72 -4.18 -4.24
C VAL A 96 5.56 -4.26 -3.25
N SER A 97 5.53 -3.39 -2.24
CA SER A 97 4.41 -3.30 -1.27
C SER A 97 3.09 -2.98 -1.97
N LEU A 98 3.09 -2.08 -2.96
CA LEU A 98 1.92 -1.76 -3.76
C LEU A 98 1.41 -2.98 -4.56
N LEU A 99 2.31 -3.75 -5.17
CA LEU A 99 1.97 -4.99 -5.89
C LEU A 99 1.42 -6.08 -4.96
N LEU A 100 2.03 -6.27 -3.79
CA LEU A 100 1.58 -7.22 -2.78
C LEU A 100 0.23 -6.83 -2.19
N ASN A 101 -0.01 -5.53 -1.94
CA ASN A 101 -1.32 -5.03 -1.51
C ASN A 101 -2.38 -5.26 -2.60
N ALA A 102 -2.08 -5.00 -3.87
CA ALA A 102 -3.00 -5.31 -4.97
C ALA A 102 -3.32 -6.82 -5.04
N ALA A 103 -2.31 -7.68 -4.84
CA ALA A 103 -2.50 -9.13 -4.76
C ALA A 103 -3.40 -9.53 -3.58
N PHE A 104 -3.20 -8.92 -2.40
CA PHE A 104 -4.03 -9.15 -1.23
C PHE A 104 -5.49 -8.74 -1.45
N LEU A 105 -5.74 -7.59 -2.08
CA LEU A 105 -7.09 -7.14 -2.40
C LEU A 105 -7.78 -8.09 -3.40
N ARG A 106 -7.04 -8.67 -4.36
CA ARG A 106 -7.55 -9.72 -5.24
C ARG A 106 -7.92 -11.00 -4.47
N ILE A 107 -7.11 -11.40 -3.49
CA ILE A 107 -7.41 -12.54 -2.60
C ILE A 107 -8.68 -12.25 -1.77
N CYS A 108 -8.82 -11.02 -1.26
CA CYS A 108 -10.02 -10.57 -0.57
C CYS A 108 -11.26 -10.71 -1.47
N LYS A 109 -11.18 -10.25 -2.73
CA LYS A 109 -12.25 -10.40 -3.73
C LYS A 109 -12.64 -11.87 -3.91
N ASN A 110 -11.67 -12.74 -4.12
CA ASN A 110 -11.93 -14.16 -4.37
C ASN A 110 -12.62 -14.83 -3.17
N ASN A 111 -12.16 -14.54 -1.95
CA ASN A 111 -12.72 -15.10 -0.71
C ASN A 111 -14.11 -14.53 -0.37
N ASP A 112 -14.34 -13.24 -0.63
CA ASP A 112 -15.65 -12.62 -0.48
C ASP A 112 -16.68 -13.23 -1.45
N GLN A 113 -16.28 -13.47 -2.70
CA GLN A 113 -17.12 -14.07 -3.75
C GLN A 113 -17.15 -15.62 -3.72
N ASN A 114 -16.49 -16.26 -2.75
CA ASN A 114 -16.32 -17.72 -2.64
C ASN A 114 -15.80 -18.38 -3.93
N ILE A 115 -14.95 -17.66 -4.68
CA ILE A 115 -14.29 -18.15 -5.88
C ILE A 115 -13.03 -18.93 -5.47
N SER A 116 -13.01 -20.23 -5.74
CA SER A 116 -11.87 -21.11 -5.43
C SER A 116 -10.74 -20.98 -6.47
N LEU A 117 -10.11 -19.81 -6.53
CA LEU A 117 -8.87 -19.58 -7.29
C LEU A 117 -7.65 -19.73 -6.37
N SER A 118 -6.53 -20.18 -6.93
CA SER A 118 -5.27 -20.28 -6.17
C SER A 118 -4.78 -18.88 -5.74
N ASP A 119 -4.29 -18.80 -4.51
CA ASP A 119 -3.72 -17.58 -3.93
C ASP A 119 -2.42 -17.20 -4.66
N SER A 120 -2.57 -16.44 -5.74
CA SER A 120 -1.47 -16.04 -6.62
C SER A 120 -0.86 -14.72 -6.13
N TYR A 121 -0.07 -14.76 -5.06
CA TYR A 121 0.58 -13.59 -4.44
C TYR A 121 1.42 -12.77 -5.43
N PHE A 122 2.03 -13.42 -6.42
CA PHE A 122 2.87 -12.77 -7.43
C PHE A 122 2.14 -12.42 -8.73
N TYR A 123 0.80 -12.47 -8.75
CA TYR A 123 0.02 -12.22 -9.96
C TYR A 123 0.34 -10.87 -10.64
N TYR A 124 0.54 -9.83 -9.83
CA TYR A 124 0.84 -8.48 -10.30
C TYR A 124 2.35 -8.24 -10.56
N PHE A 125 3.22 -9.23 -10.40
CA PHE A 125 4.66 -9.10 -10.70
C PHE A 125 4.97 -9.36 -12.20
N LYS A 126 4.04 -8.99 -13.07
CA LYS A 126 4.21 -9.05 -14.53
C LYS A 126 4.66 -7.69 -15.05
N LYS A 127 5.40 -7.66 -16.17
CA LYS A 127 5.97 -6.44 -16.77
C LYS A 127 4.97 -5.28 -16.88
N GLU A 128 3.74 -5.57 -17.30
CA GLU A 128 2.65 -4.58 -17.45
C GLU A 128 2.28 -3.86 -16.14
N TYR A 129 2.28 -4.58 -15.02
CA TYR A 129 1.92 -4.04 -13.70
C TYR A 129 3.13 -3.46 -12.97
N ILE A 130 4.33 -4.04 -13.14
CA ILE A 130 5.55 -3.53 -12.49
C ILE A 130 5.82 -2.09 -12.93
N LEU A 131 5.84 -1.81 -14.25
CA LEU A 131 6.07 -0.45 -14.74
C LEU A 131 4.99 0.52 -14.26
N LYS A 132 3.72 0.10 -14.28
CA LYS A 132 2.60 0.91 -13.79
C LYS A 132 2.74 1.20 -12.28
N SER A 133 3.09 0.20 -11.48
CA SER A 133 3.29 0.32 -10.04
C SER A 133 4.51 1.17 -9.67
N LEU A 134 5.56 1.16 -10.49
CA LEU A 134 6.73 2.02 -10.31
C LEU A 134 6.35 3.50 -10.50
N VAL A 135 5.60 3.81 -11.57
CA VAL A 135 5.08 5.17 -11.82
C VAL A 135 4.12 5.60 -10.70
N LEU A 136 3.22 4.73 -10.26
CA LEU A 136 2.33 5.00 -9.13
C LEU A 136 3.12 5.27 -7.84
N SER A 137 4.16 4.48 -7.56
CA SER A 137 5.00 4.67 -6.37
C SER A 137 5.76 6.00 -6.40
N LEU A 138 6.21 6.43 -7.60
CA LEU A 138 6.84 7.72 -7.78
C LEU A 138 5.84 8.88 -7.55
N ILE A 139 4.61 8.75 -8.05
CA ILE A 139 3.55 9.72 -7.80
C ILE A 139 3.20 9.76 -6.30
N MET A 140 3.04 8.60 -5.65
CA MET A 140 2.77 8.50 -4.21
C MET A 140 3.88 9.17 -3.40
N LEU A 141 5.16 8.93 -3.74
CA LEU A 141 6.29 9.59 -3.09
C LEU A 141 6.22 11.12 -3.27
N GLY A 142 5.95 11.59 -4.48
CA GLY A 142 5.77 13.01 -4.77
C GLY A 142 4.61 13.64 -3.97
N LEU A 143 3.48 12.95 -3.86
CA LEU A 143 2.33 13.39 -3.05
C LEU A 143 2.70 13.45 -1.56
N MET A 144 3.41 12.45 -1.03
CA MET A 144 3.86 12.45 0.36
C MET A 144 4.83 13.60 0.65
N LEU A 145 5.77 13.89 -0.26
CA LEU A 145 6.68 15.03 -0.18
C LEU A 145 5.92 16.36 -0.21
N LEU A 146 4.95 16.51 -1.13
CA LEU A 146 4.08 17.69 -1.20
C LEU A 146 3.28 17.87 0.09
N GLY A 147 2.74 16.78 0.65
CA GLY A 147 2.04 16.80 1.92
C GLY A 147 2.91 17.25 3.09
N MET A 148 4.18 16.81 3.14
CA MET A 148 5.16 17.26 4.13
C MET A 148 5.48 18.75 3.98
N LEU A 149 5.69 19.23 2.75
CA LEU A 149 5.94 20.66 2.46
C LEU A 149 4.76 21.56 2.87
N ALA A 150 3.53 21.03 2.85
CA ALA A 150 2.34 21.70 3.35
C ALA A 150 2.19 21.61 4.89
N CYS A 151 3.29 21.79 5.63
CA CYS A 151 3.37 21.69 7.09
C CYS A 151 2.85 20.37 7.68
N GLY A 152 2.93 19.26 6.93
CA GLY A 152 2.40 17.95 7.30
C GLY A 152 0.88 17.83 7.28
N LEU A 153 0.13 18.93 7.31
CA LEU A 153 -1.34 18.95 7.20
C LEU A 153 -1.82 18.32 5.90
N GLY A 154 -1.06 18.52 4.82
CA GLY A 154 -1.36 17.90 3.52
C GLY A 154 -1.34 16.37 3.55
N ILE A 155 -0.56 15.74 4.44
CA ILE A 155 -0.49 14.27 4.55
C ILE A 155 -1.83 13.71 5.04
N PHE A 156 -2.49 14.37 6.01
CA PHE A 156 -3.79 13.92 6.50
C PHE A 156 -4.84 13.91 5.40
N TYR A 157 -4.81 14.90 4.50
CA TYR A 157 -5.69 14.92 3.34
C TYR A 157 -5.33 13.82 2.34
N LEU A 158 -4.03 13.68 2.01
CA LEU A 158 -3.54 12.80 0.96
C LEU A 158 -3.56 11.30 1.33
N VAL A 159 -3.58 10.95 2.63
CA VAL A 159 -3.66 9.55 3.07
C VAL A 159 -4.89 8.84 2.51
N VAL A 160 -6.02 9.56 2.38
CA VAL A 160 -7.28 9.04 1.86
C VAL A 160 -7.15 8.57 0.41
N PRO A 161 -6.86 9.45 -0.58
CA PRO A 161 -6.71 9.01 -1.96
C PRO A 161 -5.54 8.04 -2.15
N ILE A 162 -4.42 8.21 -1.43
CA ILE A 162 -3.27 7.29 -1.53
C ILE A 162 -3.65 5.86 -1.10
N SER A 163 -4.48 5.71 -0.08
CA SER A 163 -4.91 4.40 0.42
C SER A 163 -5.72 3.59 -0.60
N LEU A 164 -6.39 4.25 -1.56
CA LEU A 164 -7.26 3.62 -2.56
C LEU A 164 -6.49 3.15 -3.81
N ILE A 165 -5.29 3.67 -4.05
CA ILE A 165 -4.47 3.34 -5.24
C ILE A 165 -4.29 1.83 -5.43
N PRO A 166 -4.01 1.01 -4.40
CA PRO A 166 -3.88 -0.44 -4.56
C PRO A 166 -5.15 -1.11 -5.12
N ALA A 167 -6.35 -0.64 -4.77
CA ALA A 167 -7.60 -1.21 -5.28
C ALA A 167 -7.78 -0.91 -6.77
N PHE A 168 -7.59 0.33 -7.17
CA PHE A 168 -7.67 0.71 -8.59
C PHE A 168 -6.57 0.03 -9.41
N LEU A 169 -5.35 -0.13 -8.87
CA LEU A 169 -4.31 -0.93 -9.51
C LEU A 169 -4.71 -2.42 -9.66
N ALA A 170 -5.37 -2.99 -8.64
CA ALA A 170 -5.77 -4.38 -8.63
C ALA A 170 -6.90 -4.68 -9.62
N PHE A 171 -7.89 -3.79 -9.70
CA PHE A 171 -9.17 -4.07 -10.35
C PHE A 171 -9.37 -3.35 -11.69
N GLU A 172 -8.63 -2.26 -11.97
CA GLU A 172 -8.72 -1.52 -13.23
C GLU A 172 -7.46 -1.70 -14.07
N LYS A 173 -7.39 -2.83 -14.78
CA LYS A 173 -6.22 -3.19 -15.61
C LYS A 173 -5.96 -2.15 -16.71
N GLU A 174 -6.99 -1.56 -17.29
CA GLU A 174 -6.91 -0.71 -18.48
C GLU A 174 -6.48 0.73 -18.19
N LEU A 175 -6.67 1.20 -16.95
CA LEU A 175 -6.33 2.58 -16.59
C LEU A 175 -4.83 2.81 -16.54
N SER A 176 -4.39 3.96 -17.04
CA SER A 176 -3.04 4.47 -16.83
C SER A 176 -2.79 4.82 -15.35
N ALA A 177 -1.52 4.95 -14.97
CA ALA A 177 -1.17 5.33 -13.59
C ALA A 177 -1.81 6.67 -13.17
N MET A 178 -1.87 7.65 -14.08
CA MET A 178 -2.48 8.95 -13.77
C MET A 178 -4.00 8.86 -13.62
N GLU A 179 -4.66 8.02 -14.41
CA GLU A 179 -6.10 7.78 -14.30
C GLU A 179 -6.43 7.07 -12.98
N ILE A 180 -5.63 6.08 -12.56
CA ILE A 180 -5.74 5.43 -11.24
C ILE A 180 -5.68 6.46 -10.12
N VAL A 181 -4.69 7.38 -10.18
CA VAL A 181 -4.56 8.44 -9.17
C VAL A 181 -5.79 9.34 -9.18
N LYS A 182 -6.23 9.82 -10.34
CA LYS A 182 -7.43 10.66 -10.45
C LYS A 182 -8.69 9.97 -9.92
N SER A 183 -8.91 8.70 -10.27
CA SER A 183 -10.06 7.93 -9.75
C SER A 183 -9.99 7.76 -8.23
N SER A 184 -8.78 7.56 -7.68
CA SER A 184 -8.55 7.51 -6.24
C SER A 184 -8.88 8.84 -5.55
N PHE A 185 -8.53 9.98 -6.16
CA PHE A 185 -8.94 11.30 -5.68
C PHE A 185 -10.45 11.55 -5.80
N THR A 186 -11.07 11.15 -6.92
CA THR A 186 -12.52 11.29 -7.11
C THR A 186 -13.30 10.52 -6.05
N LEU A 187 -12.94 9.26 -5.79
CA LEU A 187 -13.59 8.45 -4.76
C LEU A 187 -13.24 8.95 -3.35
N GLY A 188 -11.97 9.26 -3.12
CA GLY A 188 -11.46 9.76 -1.84
C GLY A 188 -12.13 11.06 -1.40
N ASN A 189 -12.25 12.04 -2.29
CA ASN A 189 -12.86 13.33 -1.98
C ASN A 189 -14.35 13.22 -1.70
N LYS A 190 -15.06 12.36 -2.44
CA LYS A 190 -16.49 12.14 -2.25
C LYS A 190 -16.81 11.58 -0.86
N ASN A 191 -16.00 10.64 -0.37
CA ASN A 191 -16.25 9.90 0.87
C ASN A 191 -15.17 10.15 1.93
N TRP A 192 -14.56 11.34 1.93
CA TRP A 192 -13.31 11.60 2.64
C TRP A 192 -13.36 11.22 4.12
N LEU A 193 -14.39 11.69 4.84
CA LEU A 193 -14.53 11.45 6.28
C LEU A 193 -14.74 9.96 6.61
N VAL A 194 -15.52 9.26 5.80
CA VAL A 194 -15.81 7.83 6.00
C VAL A 194 -14.54 7.01 5.77
N ILE A 195 -13.83 7.28 4.67
CA ILE A 195 -12.58 6.57 4.34
C ILE A 195 -11.51 6.88 5.37
N PHE A 196 -11.33 8.15 5.74
CA PHE A 196 -10.36 8.57 6.76
C PHE A 196 -10.63 7.89 8.11
N GLY A 197 -11.89 7.89 8.56
CA GLY A 197 -12.29 7.20 9.78
C GLY A 197 -12.00 5.71 9.72
N LEU A 198 -12.32 5.04 8.61
CA LEU A 198 -12.06 3.61 8.43
C LEU A 198 -10.57 3.29 8.47
N ILE A 199 -9.73 4.10 7.81
CA ILE A 199 -8.27 3.94 7.84
C ILE A 199 -7.75 4.00 9.27
N ILE A 200 -8.18 5.01 10.06
CA ILE A 200 -7.74 5.18 11.45
C ILE A 200 -8.23 4.01 12.31
N VAL A 201 -9.54 3.76 12.33
CA VAL A 201 -10.13 2.76 13.24
C VAL A 201 -9.60 1.36 12.90
N MET A 202 -9.54 0.99 11.63
CA MET A 202 -9.03 -0.32 11.22
C MET A 202 -7.52 -0.44 11.38
N GLY A 203 -6.78 0.67 11.26
CA GLY A 203 -5.36 0.75 11.62
C GLY A 203 -5.13 0.44 13.10
N LEU A 204 -5.87 1.10 13.99
CA LEU A 204 -5.77 0.88 15.44
C LEU A 204 -6.15 -0.57 15.81
N VAL A 205 -7.21 -1.12 15.23
CA VAL A 205 -7.59 -2.52 15.46
C VAL A 205 -6.51 -3.48 14.94
N ALA A 206 -5.89 -3.19 13.80
CA ALA A 206 -4.77 -3.97 13.28
C ALA A 206 -3.55 -3.94 14.20
N GLU A 207 -3.32 -2.84 14.93
CA GLU A 207 -2.21 -2.72 15.88
C GLU A 207 -2.46 -3.44 17.21
N MET A 208 -3.71 -3.79 17.55
CA MET A 208 -4.04 -4.53 18.78
C MET A 208 -3.34 -5.90 18.88
N GLY A 209 -2.82 -6.44 17.76
CA GLY A 209 -1.93 -7.59 17.77
C GLY A 209 -0.67 -7.40 18.63
N ILE A 210 -0.29 -6.17 18.97
CA ILE A 210 0.82 -5.88 19.88
C ILE A 210 0.60 -6.50 21.28
N LEU A 211 -0.66 -6.61 21.71
CA LEU A 211 -1.04 -7.22 22.98
C LEU A 211 -0.76 -8.73 23.02
N LEU A 212 -0.61 -9.36 21.85
CA LEU A 212 -0.20 -10.76 21.71
C LEU A 212 1.33 -10.86 21.54
N CYS A 213 2.06 -10.31 22.52
CA CYS A 213 3.52 -10.35 22.60
C CYS A 213 4.27 -9.79 21.37
N PHE A 214 3.79 -8.69 20.77
CA PHE A 214 4.32 -8.06 19.55
C PHE A 214 4.24 -8.90 18.26
N VAL A 215 4.28 -10.23 18.36
CA VAL A 215 4.19 -11.15 17.23
C VAL A 215 2.79 -11.14 16.62
N GLY A 216 1.75 -10.85 17.41
CA GLY A 216 0.39 -10.72 16.89
C GLY A 216 0.24 -9.70 15.77
N VAL A 217 1.08 -8.65 15.74
CA VAL A 217 1.05 -7.62 14.69
C VAL A 217 1.25 -8.23 13.30
N PHE A 218 2.07 -9.27 13.15
CA PHE A 218 2.26 -9.93 11.85
C PHE A 218 0.97 -10.56 11.31
N PHE A 219 0.10 -11.03 12.21
CA PHE A 219 -1.17 -11.65 11.86
C PHE A 219 -2.28 -10.62 11.64
N THR A 220 -2.23 -9.48 12.32
CA THR A 220 -3.29 -8.47 12.30
C THR A 220 -3.01 -7.29 11.37
N ALA A 221 -1.76 -7.03 10.96
CA ALA A 221 -1.39 -5.84 10.17
C ALA A 221 -2.20 -5.68 8.86
N MET A 222 -2.51 -6.78 8.17
CA MET A 222 -3.26 -6.72 6.92
C MET A 222 -4.76 -6.45 7.08
N LEU A 223 -5.28 -6.50 8.31
CA LEU A 223 -6.65 -6.07 8.62
C LEU A 223 -6.90 -4.64 8.15
N ALA A 224 -5.93 -3.74 8.32
CA ALA A 224 -6.02 -2.34 7.92
C ALA A 224 -6.16 -2.14 6.39
N LYS A 225 -5.89 -3.17 5.57
CA LYS A 225 -6.00 -3.10 4.11
C LYS A 225 -7.34 -3.60 3.58
N ILE A 226 -8.09 -4.37 4.37
CA ILE A 226 -9.36 -4.96 3.94
C ILE A 226 -10.46 -3.92 3.66
N PRO A 227 -10.63 -2.83 4.44
CA PRO A 227 -11.64 -1.82 4.14
C PRO A 227 -11.55 -1.25 2.73
N VAL A 228 -10.33 -1.10 2.20
CA VAL A 228 -10.08 -0.59 0.85
C VAL A 228 -10.73 -1.47 -0.22
N TYR A 229 -10.80 -2.79 0.01
CA TYR A 229 -11.53 -3.70 -0.87
C TYR A 229 -13.04 -3.37 -0.90
N PHE A 230 -13.67 -3.21 0.27
CA PHE A 230 -15.09 -2.89 0.37
C PHE A 230 -15.40 -1.46 -0.11
N MET A 231 -14.53 -0.49 0.15
CA MET A 231 -14.67 0.88 -0.40
C MET A 231 -14.74 0.87 -1.93
N TYR A 232 -13.89 0.07 -2.58
CA TYR A 232 -13.95 -0.08 -4.03
C TYR A 232 -15.18 -0.88 -4.47
N LYS A 233 -15.48 -2.02 -3.81
CA LYS A 233 -16.64 -2.86 -4.12
C LYS A 233 -17.96 -2.09 -4.04
N ASP A 234 -18.14 -1.28 -3.00
CA ASP A 234 -19.41 -0.62 -2.72
C ASP A 234 -19.59 0.66 -3.56
N ALA A 235 -18.50 1.40 -3.85
CA ALA A 235 -18.59 2.64 -4.64
C ALA A 235 -18.39 2.47 -6.15
N VAL A 236 -17.68 1.42 -6.58
CA VAL A 236 -17.35 1.16 -7.99
C VAL A 236 -17.92 -0.17 -8.46
N GLY A 237 -17.85 -1.19 -7.62
CA GLY A 237 -18.20 -2.55 -7.98
C GLY A 237 -17.17 -3.20 -8.91
N PHE A 238 -17.40 -4.47 -9.21
CA PHE A 238 -16.62 -5.17 -10.22
C PHE A 238 -17.49 -5.23 -11.46
N SER A 239 -17.05 -4.61 -12.56
CA SER A 239 -17.64 -4.95 -13.86
C SER A 239 -17.46 -6.46 -14.01
N SER A 240 -18.57 -7.20 -14.08
CA SER A 240 -18.57 -8.63 -14.37
C SER A 240 -17.55 -8.85 -15.48
N GLU A 241 -16.53 -9.67 -15.21
CA GLU A 241 -15.62 -10.16 -16.24
C GLU A 241 -16.51 -10.65 -17.39
N ARG A 242 -16.53 -9.89 -18.49
CA ARG A 242 -17.09 -10.33 -19.78
C ARG A 242 -15.92 -10.76 -20.63
#